data_AF-A0A9P1AIY8-F1
#
_entry.id   AF-A0A9P1AIY8-F1
#
_cell.length_a   1.000
_cell.length_b   1.000
_cell.length_c   1.000
_cell.angle_alpha   90.00
_cell.angle_beta   90.00
_cell.angle_gamma   90.00
#
_symmetry.space_group_name_H-M   'P 1'
#
loop_
_entity.id
_entity.type
_entity.pdbx_description
1 polymer ?
#
loop_
_entity_poly.entity_id
_entity_poly.type
_entity_poly.pdbx_seq_one_letter_code
_entity_poly.pdbx_strand_id
1 'polypeptide(L)'
;MASRYSERNGMSESEKMTLPKVRKRKAQLVDEIEALKNEVREVDEELDQVYYTHPKSKEYHKIVVNGRKKFNQDPWKALDWLASRNIVAKEPHALAVWMKAGEGLSKSAIGEVLGDNRPFALETLDLFTREHRLHDVPIVAALRQYLFSFRLPGESQKIDRILIKFGEIYAEQNPEYGSADQAHTVAYSCIMVNTLLHNPNVKDKPSLAKYIEMNEDLIARGSITIEQLTEVYESVSLSQFKIPDEVAASGKGSVNDILLHAEREGWLFKQSSNPVFSGPLSWKKRWFVLSENCLYYFDQMTDKEPKGIITLANVGIRKVDAPTRQHMFEIYSLSDGQIKACKTEQDGRLVEGRHSIYRICAVNDEDMRSWINAISRVMGPQQHTLTRPKSTH
;
A
#
# COMPACT_ATOMS: atom_id res chain seq x y z
N MET A 1 51.45 -21.94 -32.87
CA MET A 1 50.17 -21.42 -32.36
C MET A 1 50.26 -21.17 -30.85
N ALA A 2 51.00 -20.15 -30.42
CA ALA A 2 51.00 -19.71 -29.03
C ALA A 2 51.63 -18.31 -28.95
N SER A 3 50.91 -17.26 -29.38
CA SER A 3 51.27 -15.85 -29.02
C SER A 3 50.20 -14.84 -29.46
N ARG A 4 48.90 -15.06 -29.13
CA ARG A 4 47.84 -14.04 -29.32
C ARG A 4 46.69 -14.16 -28.31
N TYR A 5 46.97 -14.38 -27.02
CA TYR A 5 45.93 -14.46 -25.98
C TYR A 5 46.37 -13.89 -24.61
N SER A 6 47.04 -12.74 -24.57
CA SER A 6 47.38 -12.12 -23.26
C SER A 6 47.32 -10.59 -23.19
N GLU A 7 46.68 -9.91 -24.15
CA GLU A 7 46.56 -8.45 -24.10
C GLU A 7 45.13 -7.99 -24.35
N ARG A 8 44.36 -7.92 -23.26
CA ARG A 8 43.32 -6.90 -23.01
C ARG A 8 42.66 -7.20 -21.65
N ASN A 9 43.25 -6.67 -20.57
CA ASN A 9 42.57 -6.38 -19.29
C ASN A 9 43.48 -5.64 -18.28
N GLY A 10 44.44 -4.83 -18.74
CA GLY A 10 45.27 -4.00 -17.87
C GLY A 10 44.78 -2.55 -17.88
N MET A 11 44.35 -2.02 -16.72
CA MET A 11 44.08 -0.59 -16.54
C MET A 11 45.33 0.24 -16.89
N SER A 12 45.14 1.34 -17.62
CA SER A 12 46.20 2.29 -17.99
C SER A 12 46.79 3.01 -16.77
N GLU A 13 48.03 3.50 -16.89
CA GLU A 13 48.72 4.28 -15.84
C GLU A 13 47.90 5.49 -15.34
N SER A 14 47.21 6.18 -16.26
CA SER A 14 46.34 7.31 -15.92
C SER A 14 45.09 6.88 -15.13
N GLU A 15 44.51 5.71 -15.45
CA GLU A 15 43.41 5.12 -14.68
C GLU A 15 43.86 4.68 -13.29
N LYS A 16 45.06 4.09 -13.15
CA LYS A 16 45.64 3.73 -11.84
C LYS A 16 45.86 4.94 -10.94
N MET A 17 46.17 6.11 -11.52
CA MET A 17 46.41 7.34 -10.78
C MET A 17 45.13 8.10 -10.41
N THR A 18 44.06 7.95 -11.20
CA THR A 18 42.76 8.61 -10.97
C THR A 18 41.82 7.79 -10.10
N LEU A 19 41.87 6.46 -10.16
CA LEU A 19 40.98 5.56 -9.41
C LEU A 19 41.01 5.78 -7.88
N PRO A 20 42.16 6.01 -7.22
CA PRO A 20 42.18 6.32 -5.79
C PRO A 20 41.50 7.65 -5.45
N LYS A 21 41.63 8.66 -6.31
CA LYS A 21 40.98 9.97 -6.14
C LYS A 21 39.46 9.85 -6.27
N VAL A 22 38.99 9.08 -7.25
CA VAL A 22 37.56 8.79 -7.45
C VAL A 22 36.99 8.00 -6.27
N ARG A 23 37.71 6.99 -5.77
CA ARG A 23 37.30 6.22 -4.58
C ARG A 23 37.20 7.10 -3.34
N LYS A 24 38.17 8.00 -3.13
CA LYS A 24 38.16 8.95 -2.02
C LYS A 24 36.98 9.93 -2.12
N ARG A 25 36.71 10.48 -3.31
CA ARG A 25 35.57 11.37 -3.53
C ARG A 25 34.23 10.64 -3.36
N LYS A 26 34.15 9.38 -3.81
CA LYS A 26 32.96 8.53 -3.60
C LYS A 26 32.71 8.30 -2.10
N ALA A 27 33.75 8.01 -1.31
CA ALA A 27 33.62 7.84 0.14
C ALA A 27 33.09 9.13 0.81
N GLN A 28 33.66 10.29 0.46
CA GLN A 28 33.19 11.58 0.97
C GLN A 28 31.73 11.87 0.62
N LEU A 29 31.30 11.59 -0.62
CA LEU A 29 29.91 11.76 -1.04
C LEU A 29 28.97 10.81 -0.29
N VAL A 30 29.42 9.60 0.05
CA VAL A 30 28.63 8.66 0.85
C VAL A 30 28.44 9.19 2.27
N ASP A 31 29.50 9.73 2.89
CA ASP A 31 29.43 10.33 4.22
C ASP A 31 28.53 11.58 4.22
N GLU A 32 28.62 12.44 3.19
CA GLU A 32 27.74 13.60 3.01
C GLU A 32 26.27 13.19 2.82
N ILE A 33 26.00 12.14 2.03
CA ILE A 33 24.65 11.58 1.88
C ILE A 33 24.12 11.02 3.20
N GLU A 34 24.96 10.38 4.00
CA GLU A 34 24.55 9.81 5.29
C GLU A 34 24.28 10.91 6.34
N ALA A 35 25.05 12.00 6.31
CA ALA A 35 24.78 13.19 7.12
C ALA A 35 23.45 13.85 6.72
N LEU A 36 23.21 14.07 5.42
CA LEU A 36 21.95 14.65 4.92
C LEU A 36 20.74 13.76 5.24
N LYS A 37 20.89 12.43 5.18
CA LYS A 37 19.83 11.50 5.60
C LYS A 37 19.52 11.60 7.09
N ASN A 38 20.52 11.85 7.94
CA ASN A 38 20.29 12.07 9.36
C ASN A 38 19.61 13.41 9.63
N GLU A 39 19.97 14.46 8.90
CA GLU A 39 19.32 15.78 9.01
C GLU A 39 17.85 15.73 8.54
N VAL A 40 17.56 15.11 7.40
CA VAL A 40 16.18 14.87 6.94
C VAL A 40 15.40 14.05 7.98
N ARG A 41 16.04 13.04 8.59
CA ARG A 41 15.42 12.23 9.64
C ARG A 41 15.14 13.04 10.91
N GLU A 42 16.02 13.96 11.30
CA GLU A 42 15.79 14.85 12.45
C GLU A 42 14.65 15.83 12.19
N VAL A 43 14.60 16.42 10.98
CA VAL A 43 13.49 17.30 10.56
C VAL A 43 12.17 16.53 10.50
N ASP A 44 12.15 15.30 9.97
CA ASP A 44 10.97 14.43 9.98
C ASP A 44 10.57 14.06 11.43
N GLU A 45 11.53 13.82 12.32
CA GLU A 45 11.28 13.54 13.74
C GLU A 45 10.68 14.76 14.48
N GLU A 46 11.10 15.98 14.15
CA GLU A 46 10.53 17.23 14.67
C GLU A 46 9.14 17.52 14.08
N LEU A 47 8.96 17.35 12.77
CA LEU A 47 7.68 17.52 12.08
C LEU A 47 6.63 16.52 12.60
N ASP A 48 7.04 15.26 12.80
CA ASP A 48 6.22 14.23 13.44
C ASP A 48 5.89 14.59 14.88
N GLN A 49 6.85 15.08 15.68
CA GLN A 49 6.55 15.49 17.05
C GLN A 49 5.50 16.61 17.09
N VAL A 50 5.60 17.61 16.22
CA VAL A 50 4.60 18.68 16.10
C VAL A 50 3.24 18.13 15.63
N TYR A 51 3.24 17.18 14.68
CA TYR A 51 2.02 16.57 14.16
C TYR A 51 1.34 15.62 15.17
N TYR A 52 2.07 14.83 15.96
CA TYR A 52 1.51 13.80 16.87
C TYR A 52 1.31 14.25 18.32
N THR A 53 1.95 15.34 18.77
CA THR A 53 1.77 15.87 20.13
C THR A 53 0.59 16.83 20.25
N HIS A 54 0.07 17.35 19.13
CA HIS A 54 -1.07 18.26 19.15
C HIS A 54 -2.39 17.47 19.25
N PRO A 55 -3.24 17.67 20.30
CA PRO A 55 -4.50 16.95 20.47
C PRO A 55 -5.45 17.03 19.27
N LYS A 56 -5.41 18.16 18.55
CA LYS A 56 -6.18 18.40 17.32
C LYS A 56 -5.84 17.44 16.18
N SER A 57 -4.59 17.00 16.06
CA SER A 57 -4.12 16.12 14.98
C SER A 57 -4.53 14.66 15.20
N LYS A 58 -4.52 14.17 16.45
CA LYS A 58 -5.03 12.84 16.81
C LYS A 58 -6.53 12.72 16.56
N GLU A 59 -7.26 13.80 16.84
CA GLU A 59 -8.70 13.89 16.58
C GLU A 59 -9.00 14.01 15.09
N TYR A 60 -8.23 14.82 14.35
CA TYR A 60 -8.32 14.94 12.90
C TYR A 60 -8.08 13.59 12.20
N HIS A 61 -7.04 12.84 12.60
CA HIS A 61 -6.76 11.51 12.05
C HIS A 61 -7.92 10.54 12.25
N LYS A 62 -8.51 10.50 13.45
CA LYS A 62 -9.72 9.69 13.71
C LYS A 62 -10.90 10.11 12.83
N ILE A 63 -11.07 11.40 12.60
CA ILE A 63 -12.11 11.95 11.72
C ILE A 63 -11.89 11.47 10.28
N VAL A 64 -10.65 11.51 9.77
CA VAL A 64 -10.29 11.01 8.43
C VAL A 64 -10.56 9.51 8.29
N VAL A 65 -10.10 8.69 9.24
CA VAL A 65 -10.35 7.23 9.23
C VAL A 65 -11.84 6.91 9.27
N ASN A 66 -12.61 7.63 10.08
CA ASN A 66 -14.07 7.46 10.13
C ASN A 66 -14.73 7.90 8.81
N GLY A 67 -14.22 8.96 8.17
CA GLY A 67 -14.65 9.39 6.85
C GLY A 67 -14.47 8.31 5.79
N ARG A 68 -13.28 7.68 5.74
CA ARG A 68 -12.98 6.54 4.86
C ARG A 68 -13.93 5.37 5.11
N LYS A 69 -14.15 5.00 6.39
CA LYS A 69 -15.11 3.95 6.78
C LYS A 69 -16.52 4.23 6.27
N LYS A 70 -17.01 5.47 6.45
CA LYS A 70 -18.33 5.88 5.99
C LYS A 70 -18.44 5.81 4.46
N PHE A 71 -17.44 6.30 3.74
CA PHE A 71 -17.41 6.23 2.28
C PHE A 71 -17.43 4.78 1.79
N ASN A 72 -16.66 3.89 2.40
CA ASN A 72 -16.61 2.48 2.03
C ASN A 72 -17.94 1.75 2.28
N GLN A 73 -18.77 2.23 3.22
CA GLN A 73 -20.09 1.66 3.52
C GLN A 73 -21.18 2.23 2.60
N ASP A 74 -21.22 3.55 2.44
CA ASP A 74 -22.20 4.27 1.62
C ASP A 74 -21.55 5.56 1.09
N PRO A 75 -20.98 5.52 -0.13
CA PRO A 75 -20.23 6.63 -0.69
C PRO A 75 -21.05 7.92 -0.73
N TRP A 76 -22.33 7.79 -1.04
CA TRP A 76 -23.22 8.91 -1.32
C TRP A 76 -23.70 9.59 -0.04
N LYS A 77 -24.04 8.83 0.99
CA LYS A 77 -24.31 9.42 2.32
C LYS A 77 -23.06 9.98 2.98
N ALA A 78 -21.88 9.43 2.66
CA ALA A 78 -20.63 9.91 3.23
C ALA A 78 -20.24 11.31 2.73
N LEU A 79 -20.63 11.73 1.52
CA LEU A 79 -20.22 13.02 0.94
C LEU A 79 -20.59 14.21 1.84
N ASP A 80 -21.82 14.26 2.35
CA ASP A 80 -22.26 15.35 3.22
C ASP A 80 -21.47 15.36 4.54
N TRP A 81 -21.17 14.18 5.07
CA TRP A 81 -20.40 14.05 6.30
C TRP A 81 -18.94 14.48 6.09
N LEU A 82 -18.29 14.02 5.02
CA LEU A 82 -16.92 14.38 4.65
C LEU A 82 -16.78 15.89 4.46
N ALA A 83 -17.73 16.52 3.78
CA ALA A 83 -17.76 17.96 3.57
C ALA A 83 -17.95 18.73 4.87
N SER A 84 -18.88 18.31 5.74
CA SER A 84 -19.13 18.96 7.04
C SER A 84 -17.92 18.95 7.99
N ARG A 85 -16.95 18.06 7.73
CA ARG A 85 -15.73 17.88 8.54
C ARG A 85 -14.47 18.39 7.84
N ASN A 86 -14.62 19.09 6.71
CA ASN A 86 -13.51 19.62 5.90
C ASN A 86 -12.49 18.55 5.48
N ILE A 87 -12.94 17.32 5.23
CA ILE A 87 -12.06 16.23 4.75
C ILE A 87 -11.98 16.26 3.23
N VAL A 88 -13.14 16.33 2.57
CA VAL A 88 -13.27 16.45 1.12
C VAL A 88 -14.40 17.43 0.87
N ALA A 89 -14.15 18.48 0.09
CA ALA A 89 -15.21 19.38 -0.34
C ALA A 89 -16.26 18.62 -1.16
N LYS A 90 -17.53 19.02 -1.09
CA LYS A 90 -18.62 18.41 -1.88
C LYS A 90 -18.58 18.89 -3.33
N GLU A 91 -17.43 18.75 -3.97
CA GLU A 91 -17.12 19.19 -5.31
C GLU A 91 -16.58 18.01 -6.13
N PRO A 92 -16.99 17.83 -7.39
CA PRO A 92 -16.57 16.71 -8.22
C PRO A 92 -15.05 16.54 -8.32
N HIS A 93 -14.32 17.66 -8.52
CA HIS A 93 -12.86 17.63 -8.62
C HIS A 93 -12.19 17.17 -7.31
N ALA A 94 -12.63 17.69 -6.17
CA ALA A 94 -12.08 17.31 -4.87
C ALA A 94 -12.31 15.82 -4.59
N LEU A 95 -13.48 15.29 -4.94
CA LEU A 95 -13.78 13.88 -4.79
C LEU A 95 -12.94 13.01 -5.75
N ALA A 96 -12.79 13.42 -7.01
CA ALA A 96 -11.97 12.72 -7.99
C ALA A 96 -10.51 12.56 -7.54
N VAL A 97 -9.87 13.66 -7.11
CA VAL A 97 -8.48 13.64 -6.60
C VAL A 97 -8.36 12.76 -5.36
N TRP A 98 -9.32 12.87 -4.42
CA TRP A 98 -9.31 12.07 -3.21
C TRP A 98 -9.48 10.57 -3.48
N MET A 99 -10.40 10.19 -4.39
CA MET A 99 -10.56 8.80 -4.82
C MET A 99 -9.33 8.28 -5.56
N LYS A 100 -8.65 9.12 -6.35
CA LYS A 100 -7.46 8.74 -7.11
C LYS A 100 -6.27 8.43 -6.20
N ALA A 101 -6.12 9.17 -5.10
CA ALA A 101 -5.13 8.84 -4.07
C ALA A 101 -5.41 7.47 -3.44
N GLY A 102 -6.68 7.11 -3.25
CA GLY A 102 -7.11 5.74 -2.95
C GLY A 102 -6.71 5.20 -1.57
N GLU A 103 -6.18 6.04 -0.68
CA GLU A 103 -5.71 5.62 0.65
C GLU A 103 -6.87 5.21 1.55
N GLY A 104 -6.97 3.90 1.85
CA GLY A 104 -7.99 3.34 2.74
C GLY A 104 -9.42 3.36 2.17
N LEU A 105 -9.59 3.58 0.86
CA LEU A 105 -10.88 3.56 0.18
C LEU A 105 -11.14 2.21 -0.48
N SER A 106 -12.39 1.73 -0.38
CA SER A 106 -12.84 0.56 -1.11
C SER A 106 -12.89 0.89 -2.60
N LYS A 107 -12.21 0.06 -3.39
CA LYS A 107 -12.23 0.18 -4.85
C LYS A 107 -13.62 -0.12 -5.44
N SER A 108 -14.43 -0.93 -4.75
CA SER A 108 -15.84 -1.13 -5.10
C SER A 108 -16.65 0.14 -4.85
N ALA A 109 -16.45 0.79 -3.69
CA ALA A 109 -17.09 2.07 -3.38
C ALA A 109 -16.75 3.17 -4.41
N ILE A 110 -15.48 3.25 -4.84
CA ILE A 110 -15.07 4.14 -5.93
C ILE A 110 -15.79 3.79 -7.23
N GLY A 111 -15.83 2.51 -7.61
CA GLY A 111 -16.55 2.03 -8.79
C GLY A 111 -18.04 2.37 -8.78
N GLU A 112 -18.70 2.25 -7.63
CA GLU A 112 -20.10 2.62 -7.45
C GLU A 112 -20.35 4.12 -7.66
N VAL A 113 -19.45 4.98 -7.20
CA VAL A 113 -19.54 6.43 -7.47
C VAL A 113 -19.36 6.71 -8.95
N LEU A 114 -18.31 6.16 -9.55
CA LEU A 114 -17.92 6.42 -10.93
C LEU A 114 -18.93 5.87 -11.97
N GLY A 115 -19.61 4.78 -11.66
CA GLY A 115 -20.60 4.17 -12.54
C GLY A 115 -22.00 4.80 -12.48
N ASP A 116 -22.26 5.65 -11.49
CA ASP A 116 -23.59 6.22 -11.25
C ASP A 116 -24.03 7.21 -12.35
N ASN A 117 -25.34 7.48 -12.43
CA ASN A 117 -25.92 8.33 -13.46
C ASN A 117 -26.21 9.77 -13.04
N ARG A 118 -25.98 10.11 -11.76
CA ARG A 118 -26.19 11.47 -11.28
C ARG A 118 -25.25 12.46 -11.97
N PRO A 119 -25.68 13.71 -12.22
CA PRO A 119 -24.82 14.75 -12.81
C PRO A 119 -23.48 14.91 -12.07
N PHE A 120 -23.52 14.92 -10.73
CA PHE A 120 -22.32 14.98 -9.89
C PHE A 120 -21.37 13.79 -10.13
N ALA A 121 -21.91 12.58 -10.30
CA ALA A 121 -21.13 11.37 -10.59
C ALA A 121 -20.47 11.45 -11.96
N LEU A 122 -21.22 11.90 -12.97
CA LEU A 122 -20.76 12.06 -14.34
C LEU A 122 -19.57 13.03 -14.43
N GLU A 123 -19.68 14.17 -13.77
CA GLU A 123 -18.60 15.16 -13.71
C GLU A 123 -17.40 14.62 -12.91
N THR A 124 -17.65 13.92 -11.81
CA THR A 124 -16.59 13.26 -11.02
C THR A 124 -15.85 12.21 -11.87
N LEU A 125 -16.58 11.42 -12.67
CA LEU A 125 -16.01 10.41 -13.57
C LEU A 125 -15.13 11.05 -14.64
N ASP A 126 -15.55 12.16 -15.24
CA ASP A 126 -14.74 12.90 -16.22
C ASP A 126 -13.41 13.36 -15.60
N LEU A 127 -13.49 14.05 -14.46
CA LEU A 127 -12.32 14.57 -13.76
C LEU A 127 -11.41 13.44 -13.27
N PHE A 128 -11.97 12.39 -12.68
CA PHE A 128 -11.21 11.22 -12.22
C PHE A 128 -10.47 10.52 -13.37
N THR A 129 -11.08 10.46 -14.55
CA THR A 129 -10.45 9.88 -15.74
C THR A 129 -9.33 10.77 -16.25
N ARG A 130 -9.50 12.10 -16.22
CA ARG A 130 -8.44 13.07 -16.58
C ARG A 130 -7.23 13.05 -15.64
N GLU A 131 -7.42 12.70 -14.37
CA GLU A 131 -6.31 12.49 -13.41
C GLU A 131 -5.42 11.28 -13.77
N HIS A 132 -5.81 10.46 -14.76
CA HIS A 132 -4.96 9.39 -15.26
C HIS A 132 -4.07 9.89 -16.41
N ARG A 133 -2.78 9.61 -16.29
CA ARG A 133 -1.82 9.78 -17.39
C ARG A 133 -2.06 8.69 -18.45
N LEU A 134 -2.74 9.03 -19.54
CA LEU A 134 -3.05 8.12 -20.66
C LEU A 134 -2.29 8.47 -21.94
N HIS A 135 -1.71 9.68 -22.02
CA HIS A 135 -0.90 10.11 -23.17
C HIS A 135 0.32 9.21 -23.39
N ASP A 136 0.62 8.87 -24.65
CA ASP A 136 1.73 8.03 -25.08
C ASP A 136 1.74 6.62 -24.43
N VAL A 137 0.61 6.15 -23.91
CA VAL A 137 0.46 4.82 -23.32
C VAL A 137 -0.44 3.99 -24.22
N PRO A 138 -0.02 2.79 -24.68
CA PRO A 138 -0.88 1.91 -25.46
C PRO A 138 -2.20 1.61 -24.75
N ILE A 139 -3.32 1.62 -25.50
CA ILE A 139 -4.67 1.60 -24.93
C ILE A 139 -4.93 0.46 -23.95
N VAL A 140 -4.39 -0.74 -24.21
CA VAL A 140 -4.57 -1.90 -23.33
C VAL A 140 -3.84 -1.69 -22.00
N ALA A 141 -2.64 -1.11 -22.04
CA ALA A 141 -1.87 -0.76 -20.84
C ALA A 141 -2.53 0.40 -20.07
N ALA A 142 -3.02 1.42 -20.79
CA ALA A 142 -3.74 2.54 -20.24
C ALA A 142 -5.01 2.07 -19.52
N LEU A 143 -5.78 1.16 -20.13
CA LEU A 143 -6.97 0.57 -19.52
C LEU A 143 -6.62 -0.26 -18.29
N ARG A 144 -5.52 -1.03 -18.30
CA ARG A 144 -5.05 -1.77 -17.10
C ARG A 144 -4.73 -0.82 -15.95
N GLN A 145 -4.04 0.29 -16.21
CA GLN A 145 -3.75 1.30 -15.20
C GLN A 145 -5.03 1.97 -14.66
N TYR A 146 -5.96 2.28 -15.56
CA TYR A 146 -7.24 2.89 -15.20
C TYR A 146 -8.06 1.97 -14.30
N LEU A 147 -8.29 0.73 -14.74
CA LEU A 147 -9.03 -0.29 -14.01
C LEU A 147 -8.31 -0.84 -12.78
N PHE A 148 -7.03 -0.50 -12.57
CA PHE A 148 -6.35 -0.79 -11.31
C PHE A 148 -6.79 0.15 -10.18
N SER A 149 -7.32 1.33 -10.51
CA SER A 149 -7.67 2.37 -9.53
C SER A 149 -9.01 2.13 -8.82
N PHE A 150 -9.90 1.32 -9.40
CA PHE A 150 -11.23 1.01 -8.87
C PHE A 150 -11.68 -0.38 -9.34
N ARG A 151 -12.83 -0.85 -8.86
CA ARG A 151 -13.46 -2.09 -9.32
C ARG A 151 -14.63 -1.73 -10.24
N LEU A 152 -14.71 -2.35 -11.41
CA LEU A 152 -15.85 -2.17 -12.30
C LEU A 152 -17.14 -2.64 -11.60
N PRO A 153 -18.24 -1.86 -11.69
CA PRO A 153 -19.56 -2.30 -11.22
C PRO A 153 -20.05 -3.54 -11.96
N GLY A 154 -21.05 -4.23 -11.42
CA GLY A 154 -21.62 -5.44 -12.03
C GLY A 154 -22.65 -5.14 -13.12
N GLU A 155 -23.28 -3.97 -13.07
CA GLU A 155 -24.35 -3.57 -14.00
C GLU A 155 -23.78 -3.08 -15.33
N SER A 156 -24.23 -3.69 -16.44
CA SER A 156 -23.72 -3.40 -17.79
C SER A 156 -23.76 -1.91 -18.16
N GLN A 157 -24.83 -1.21 -17.77
CA GLN A 157 -24.99 0.23 -18.03
C GLN A 157 -23.95 1.10 -17.31
N LYS A 158 -23.50 0.69 -16.12
CA LYS A 158 -22.46 1.39 -15.35
C LYS A 158 -21.09 1.15 -15.96
N ILE A 159 -20.80 -0.10 -16.34
CA ILE A 159 -19.55 -0.48 -17.03
C ILE A 159 -19.43 0.34 -18.32
N ASP A 160 -20.47 0.35 -19.14
CA ASP A 160 -20.46 1.03 -20.43
C ASP A 160 -20.18 2.53 -20.28
N ARG A 161 -20.84 3.21 -19.34
CA ARG A 161 -20.59 4.62 -19.00
C ARG A 161 -19.12 4.90 -18.68
N ILE A 162 -18.50 4.05 -17.86
CA ILE A 162 -17.09 4.18 -17.47
C ILE A 162 -16.18 3.99 -18.70
N LEU A 163 -16.45 2.98 -19.52
CA LEU A 163 -15.64 2.70 -20.71
C LEU A 163 -15.80 3.77 -21.80
N ILE A 164 -17.00 4.35 -21.96
CA ILE A 164 -17.25 5.47 -22.88
C ILE A 164 -16.37 6.65 -22.45
N LYS A 165 -16.42 7.03 -21.16
CA LYS A 165 -15.61 8.13 -20.67
C LYS A 165 -14.10 7.86 -20.81
N PHE A 166 -13.67 6.63 -20.55
CA PHE A 166 -12.29 6.22 -20.82
C PHE A 166 -11.91 6.43 -22.29
N GLY A 167 -12.75 5.98 -23.23
CA GLY A 167 -12.51 6.11 -24.66
C GLY A 167 -12.44 7.58 -25.11
N GLU A 168 -13.33 8.43 -24.60
CA GLU A 168 -13.33 9.88 -24.84
C GLU A 168 -12.00 10.53 -24.40
N ILE A 169 -11.60 10.34 -23.12
CA ILE A 169 -10.38 10.95 -22.58
C ILE A 169 -9.13 10.35 -23.22
N TYR A 170 -9.13 9.06 -23.55
CA TYR A 170 -8.00 8.42 -24.22
C TYR A 170 -7.78 8.98 -25.63
N ALA A 171 -8.85 9.15 -26.42
CA ALA A 171 -8.78 9.74 -27.76
C ALA A 171 -8.41 11.22 -27.71
N GLU A 172 -8.86 11.96 -26.69
CA GLU A 172 -8.41 13.35 -26.45
C GLU A 172 -6.90 13.44 -26.17
N GLN A 173 -6.35 12.51 -25.37
CA GLN A 173 -4.92 12.49 -25.01
C GLN A 173 -4.01 11.85 -26.07
N ASN A 174 -4.57 11.07 -27.00
CA ASN A 174 -3.84 10.36 -28.07
C ASN A 174 -4.58 10.55 -29.41
N PRO A 175 -4.55 11.76 -30.02
CA PRO A 175 -5.32 12.07 -31.23
C PRO A 175 -4.99 11.19 -32.44
N GLU A 176 -3.79 10.62 -32.48
CA GLU A 176 -3.32 9.69 -33.51
C GLU A 176 -3.97 8.30 -33.43
N TYR A 177 -4.56 7.94 -32.29
CA TYR A 177 -5.17 6.62 -32.09
C TYR A 177 -6.45 6.43 -32.90
N GLY A 178 -7.22 7.50 -33.11
CA GLY A 178 -8.50 7.48 -33.81
C GLY A 178 -9.63 8.12 -33.01
N SER A 179 -10.85 7.59 -33.17
CA SER A 179 -12.05 8.16 -32.53
C SER A 179 -12.27 7.62 -31.11
N ALA A 180 -13.03 8.36 -30.31
CA ALA A 180 -13.49 7.91 -29.00
C ALA A 180 -14.30 6.60 -29.07
N ASP A 181 -15.09 6.42 -30.13
CA ASP A 181 -15.89 5.20 -30.40
C ASP A 181 -14.99 3.97 -30.64
N GLN A 182 -13.89 4.15 -31.39
CA GLN A 182 -12.90 3.10 -31.60
C GLN A 182 -12.18 2.74 -30.30
N ALA A 183 -11.78 3.74 -29.49
CA ALA A 183 -11.15 3.51 -28.19
C ALA A 183 -12.10 2.81 -27.20
N HIS A 184 -13.38 3.19 -27.17
CA HIS A 184 -14.43 2.51 -26.38
C HIS A 184 -14.62 1.07 -26.83
N THR A 185 -14.71 0.81 -28.14
CA THR A 185 -14.85 -0.54 -28.71
C THR A 185 -13.70 -1.45 -28.29
N VAL A 186 -12.46 -0.94 -28.37
CA VAL A 186 -11.25 -1.69 -27.94
C VAL A 186 -11.24 -1.93 -26.44
N ALA A 187 -11.65 -0.94 -25.63
CA ALA A 187 -11.76 -1.11 -24.19
C ALA A 187 -12.82 -2.15 -23.80
N TYR A 188 -13.97 -2.17 -24.47
CA TYR A 188 -15.01 -3.19 -24.28
C TYR A 188 -14.53 -4.58 -24.71
N SER A 189 -13.82 -4.67 -25.83
CA SER A 189 -13.17 -5.90 -26.31
C SER A 189 -12.22 -6.49 -25.27
N CYS A 190 -11.43 -5.65 -24.57
CA CYS A 190 -10.57 -6.09 -23.46
C CYS A 190 -11.36 -6.79 -22.34
N ILE A 191 -12.49 -6.22 -21.92
CA ILE A 191 -13.35 -6.79 -20.86
C ILE A 191 -13.99 -8.09 -21.32
N MET A 192 -14.48 -8.12 -22.56
CA MET A 192 -15.11 -9.29 -23.17
C MET A 192 -14.13 -10.46 -23.28
N VAL A 193 -12.95 -10.24 -23.87
CA VAL A 193 -11.96 -11.31 -24.05
C VAL A 193 -11.42 -11.79 -22.70
N ASN A 194 -11.27 -10.90 -21.71
CA ASN A 194 -10.88 -11.29 -20.37
C ASN A 194 -11.89 -12.26 -19.74
N THR A 195 -13.18 -11.99 -19.92
CA THR A 195 -14.25 -12.90 -19.47
C THR A 195 -14.20 -14.23 -20.21
N LEU A 196 -14.05 -14.21 -21.54
CA LEU A 196 -14.01 -15.43 -22.35
C LEU A 196 -12.80 -16.33 -22.03
N LEU A 197 -11.63 -15.75 -21.79
CA LEU A 197 -10.40 -16.51 -21.58
C LEU A 197 -10.17 -16.93 -20.12
N HIS A 198 -10.63 -16.14 -19.14
CA HIS A 198 -10.26 -16.34 -17.74
C HIS A 198 -11.41 -16.69 -16.80
N ASN A 199 -12.67 -16.58 -17.21
CA ASN A 199 -13.79 -17.03 -16.39
C ASN A 199 -13.86 -18.58 -16.37
N PRO A 200 -13.74 -19.24 -15.20
CA PRO A 200 -13.77 -20.71 -15.10
C PRO A 200 -15.07 -21.35 -15.63
N ASN A 201 -16.16 -20.59 -15.70
CA ASN A 201 -17.45 -21.07 -16.20
C ASN A 201 -17.51 -21.15 -17.74
N VAL A 202 -16.56 -20.53 -18.45
CA VAL A 202 -16.45 -20.60 -19.91
C VAL A 202 -15.64 -21.85 -20.27
N LYS A 203 -16.32 -22.87 -20.78
CA LYS A 203 -15.70 -24.17 -21.12
C LYS A 203 -14.93 -24.15 -22.43
N ASP A 204 -15.49 -23.48 -23.44
CA ASP A 204 -14.88 -23.37 -24.76
C ASP A 204 -14.26 -21.99 -24.91
N LYS A 205 -12.93 -21.94 -24.80
CA LYS A 205 -12.17 -20.68 -24.90
C LYS A 205 -11.83 -20.45 -26.36
N PRO A 206 -12.29 -19.33 -26.97
CA PRO A 206 -12.05 -19.08 -28.39
C PRO A 206 -10.55 -18.92 -28.65
N SER A 207 -10.08 -19.43 -29.80
CA SER A 207 -8.75 -19.09 -30.32
C SER A 207 -8.74 -17.65 -30.86
N LEU A 208 -7.54 -17.08 -31.12
CA LEU A 208 -7.43 -15.77 -31.76
C LEU A 208 -8.21 -15.70 -33.09
N ALA A 209 -8.06 -16.72 -33.95
CA ALA A 209 -8.78 -16.79 -35.22
C ALA A 209 -10.30 -16.79 -35.01
N LYS A 210 -10.79 -17.55 -34.03
CA LYS A 210 -12.23 -17.55 -33.70
C LYS A 210 -12.68 -16.22 -33.12
N TYR A 211 -11.85 -15.57 -32.31
CA TYR A 211 -12.16 -14.26 -31.75
C TYR A 211 -12.25 -13.17 -32.82
N ILE A 212 -11.39 -13.20 -33.84
CA ILE A 212 -11.48 -12.31 -35.00
C ILE A 212 -12.78 -12.55 -35.75
N GLU A 213 -13.14 -13.81 -36.04
CA GLU A 213 -14.40 -14.18 -36.70
C GLU A 213 -15.63 -13.69 -35.91
N MET A 214 -15.62 -13.81 -34.58
CA MET A 214 -16.70 -13.34 -33.70
C MET A 214 -16.91 -11.81 -33.75
N ASN A 215 -15.93 -11.03 -34.21
CA ASN A 215 -15.98 -9.58 -34.28
C ASN A 215 -15.97 -9.04 -35.72
N GLU A 216 -16.28 -9.87 -36.73
CA GLU A 216 -16.29 -9.49 -38.14
C GLU A 216 -17.17 -8.26 -38.43
N ASP A 217 -18.34 -8.17 -37.79
CA ASP A 217 -19.24 -7.01 -37.93
C ASP A 217 -18.60 -5.69 -37.44
N LEU A 218 -17.80 -5.73 -36.38
CA LEU A 218 -17.10 -4.56 -35.85
C LEU A 218 -15.94 -4.15 -36.76
N ILE A 219 -15.26 -5.14 -37.35
CA ILE A 219 -14.21 -4.93 -38.35
C ILE A 219 -14.80 -4.32 -39.62
N ALA A 220 -15.92 -4.85 -40.12
CA ALA A 220 -16.60 -4.36 -41.32
C ALA A 220 -17.09 -2.91 -41.19
N ARG A 221 -17.45 -2.49 -39.96
CA ARG A 221 -17.83 -1.10 -39.64
C ARG A 221 -16.63 -0.17 -39.41
N GLY A 222 -15.42 -0.71 -39.35
CA GLY A 222 -14.20 0.05 -39.03
C GLY A 222 -14.11 0.49 -37.58
N SER A 223 -14.93 -0.08 -36.68
CA SER A 223 -14.92 0.25 -35.24
C SER A 223 -13.72 -0.36 -34.50
N ILE A 224 -13.09 -1.41 -35.06
CA ILE A 224 -11.88 -2.02 -34.53
C ILE A 224 -11.11 -2.73 -35.66
N THR A 225 -9.78 -2.70 -35.63
CA THR A 225 -8.96 -3.39 -36.63
C THR A 225 -8.55 -4.80 -36.17
N ILE A 226 -8.11 -5.63 -37.12
CA ILE A 226 -7.59 -6.98 -36.83
C ILE A 226 -6.34 -6.90 -35.94
N GLU A 227 -5.48 -5.91 -36.18
CA GLU A 227 -4.28 -5.66 -35.39
C GLU A 227 -4.65 -5.32 -33.93
N GLN A 228 -5.64 -4.46 -33.73
CA GLN A 228 -6.14 -4.10 -32.40
C GLN A 228 -6.75 -5.30 -31.68
N LEU A 229 -7.58 -6.11 -32.35
CA LEU A 229 -8.14 -7.34 -31.76
C LEU A 229 -7.05 -8.34 -31.39
N THR A 230 -6.01 -8.46 -32.23
CA THR A 230 -4.87 -9.34 -31.98
C THR A 230 -4.09 -8.88 -30.75
N GLU A 231 -3.76 -7.59 -30.66
CA GLU A 231 -3.07 -7.02 -29.50
C GLU A 231 -3.87 -7.23 -28.20
N VAL A 232 -5.18 -6.97 -28.23
CA VAL A 232 -6.08 -7.19 -27.10
C VAL A 232 -6.06 -8.65 -26.67
N TYR A 233 -6.28 -9.57 -27.60
CA TYR A 233 -6.34 -11.00 -27.32
C TYR A 233 -5.02 -11.52 -26.75
N GLU A 234 -3.89 -11.19 -27.37
CA GLU A 234 -2.57 -11.62 -26.93
C GLU A 234 -2.24 -11.05 -25.55
N SER A 235 -2.40 -9.74 -25.35
CA SER A 235 -2.15 -9.09 -24.06
C SER A 235 -2.98 -9.70 -22.94
N VAL A 236 -4.28 -9.91 -23.17
CA VAL A 236 -5.19 -10.45 -22.15
C VAL A 236 -4.93 -11.94 -21.92
N SER A 237 -4.62 -12.72 -22.95
CA SER A 237 -4.28 -14.13 -22.79
C SER A 237 -3.02 -14.35 -21.95
N LEU A 238 -2.00 -13.49 -22.14
CA LEU A 238 -0.75 -13.51 -21.36
C LEU A 238 -0.95 -13.02 -19.93
N SER A 239 -1.77 -11.98 -19.75
CA SER A 239 -2.02 -11.38 -18.45
C SER A 239 -3.49 -11.02 -18.28
N GLN A 240 -4.19 -11.77 -17.43
CA GLN A 240 -5.55 -11.45 -17.02
C GLN A 240 -5.63 -10.01 -16.47
N PHE A 241 -6.73 -9.30 -16.76
CA PHE A 241 -7.02 -8.04 -16.06
C PHE A 241 -7.15 -8.34 -14.57
N LYS A 242 -6.18 -7.85 -13.80
CA LYS A 242 -6.22 -7.92 -12.34
C LYS A 242 -7.32 -7.00 -11.84
N ILE A 243 -8.48 -7.57 -11.57
CA ILE A 243 -9.52 -6.88 -10.82
C ILE A 243 -8.94 -6.71 -9.41
N PRO A 244 -8.86 -5.48 -8.87
CA PRO A 244 -8.47 -5.30 -7.49
C PRO A 244 -9.50 -6.00 -6.60
N ASP A 245 -9.17 -7.19 -6.11
CA ASP A 245 -10.02 -7.91 -5.17
C ASP A 245 -10.15 -7.07 -3.91
N GLU A 246 -11.38 -6.93 -3.39
CA GLU A 246 -11.54 -6.51 -2.00
C GLU A 246 -10.70 -7.45 -1.15
N VAL A 247 -10.79 -8.76 -1.34
CA VAL A 247 -10.06 -9.79 -0.57
C VAL A 247 -8.52 -9.76 -0.73
N ALA A 248 -7.96 -9.03 -1.70
CA ALA A 248 -6.50 -8.80 -1.75
C ALA A 248 -6.09 -7.54 -0.98
N ALA A 249 -7.01 -6.58 -0.81
CA ALA A 249 -6.87 -5.41 0.08
C ALA A 249 -7.56 -5.60 1.45
N SER A 250 -8.37 -6.66 1.58
CA SER A 250 -9.20 -7.09 2.71
C SER A 250 -9.08 -8.60 2.97
N GLY A 251 -7.94 -9.17 2.58
CA GLY A 251 -7.56 -10.44 3.14
C GLY A 251 -7.31 -10.16 4.61
N LYS A 252 -8.04 -10.81 5.52
CA LYS A 252 -7.74 -10.75 6.96
C LYS A 252 -6.23 -10.75 7.16
N GLY A 253 -5.67 -9.59 7.53
CA GLY A 253 -4.22 -9.37 7.61
C GLY A 253 -3.58 -8.40 6.59
N SER A 254 -4.32 -7.80 5.64
CA SER A 254 -3.83 -6.68 4.82
C SER A 254 -3.64 -5.44 5.69
N VAL A 255 -2.68 -4.57 5.38
CA VAL A 255 -2.43 -3.34 6.15
C VAL A 255 -3.68 -2.47 6.23
N ASN A 256 -4.47 -2.40 5.16
CA ASN A 256 -5.72 -1.65 5.18
C ASN A 256 -6.73 -2.23 6.17
N ASP A 257 -6.88 -3.56 6.24
CA ASP A 257 -7.72 -4.21 7.24
C ASP A 257 -7.17 -4.00 8.66
N ILE A 258 -5.86 -4.13 8.85
CA ILE A 258 -5.18 -3.92 10.13
C ILE A 258 -5.44 -2.49 10.63
N LEU A 259 -5.35 -1.49 9.75
CA LEU A 259 -5.64 -0.09 10.07
C LEU A 259 -7.14 0.16 10.27
N LEU A 260 -8.00 -0.53 9.51
CA LEU A 260 -9.45 -0.39 9.62
C LEU A 260 -9.97 -0.94 10.96
N HIS A 261 -9.37 -2.01 11.46
CA HIS A 261 -9.71 -2.69 12.71
C HIS A 261 -8.77 -2.34 13.88
N ALA A 262 -7.88 -1.37 13.70
CA ALA A 262 -6.94 -0.95 14.73
C ALA A 262 -7.66 -0.48 16.00
N GLU A 263 -7.41 -1.17 17.12
CA GLU A 263 -7.80 -0.71 18.45
C GLU A 263 -6.94 0.47 18.91
N ARG A 264 -5.67 0.48 18.46
CA ARG A 264 -4.72 1.54 18.72
C ARG A 264 -3.62 1.56 17.67
N GLU A 265 -3.14 2.74 17.33
CA GLU A 265 -1.96 2.92 16.50
C GLU A 265 -1.13 4.12 16.98
N GLY A 266 0.15 4.15 16.61
CA GLY A 266 1.08 5.18 17.10
C GLY A 266 2.55 4.82 16.92
N TRP A 267 3.41 5.83 16.88
CA TRP A 267 4.86 5.63 16.89
C TRP A 267 5.35 5.17 18.26
N LEU A 268 6.15 4.11 18.30
CA LEU A 268 6.90 3.69 19.49
C LEU A 268 8.34 3.36 19.13
N PHE A 269 9.22 3.39 20.12
CA PHE A 269 10.57 2.89 19.98
C PHE A 269 10.65 1.47 20.53
N LYS A 270 11.13 0.52 19.71
CA LYS A 270 11.41 -0.84 20.14
C LYS A 270 12.92 -1.10 20.23
N GLN A 271 13.34 -1.87 21.22
CA GLN A 271 14.72 -2.35 21.30
C GLN A 271 14.96 -3.48 20.27
N SER A 272 16.18 -3.57 19.74
CA SER A 272 16.64 -4.68 18.92
C SER A 272 16.72 -5.99 19.71
N SER A 273 16.69 -7.12 19.02
CA SER A 273 16.94 -8.44 19.60
C SER A 273 18.36 -8.55 20.15
N ASN A 274 18.57 -9.62 20.94
CA ASN A 274 19.80 -10.02 21.63
C ASN A 274 21.12 -9.61 20.91
N PRO A 275 22.08 -8.96 21.61
CA PRO A 275 23.32 -8.44 21.03
C PRO A 275 24.22 -9.47 20.34
N VAL A 276 24.02 -10.78 20.57
CA VAL A 276 24.85 -11.85 19.98
C VAL A 276 24.68 -11.96 18.44
N PHE A 277 23.51 -11.62 17.88
CA PHE A 277 23.21 -11.82 16.46
C PHE A 277 22.89 -10.54 15.67
N SER A 278 22.60 -9.41 16.34
CA SER A 278 22.13 -8.18 15.70
C SER A 278 22.97 -6.93 16.00
N GLY A 279 24.17 -7.09 16.56
CA GLY A 279 25.04 -5.97 16.94
C GLY A 279 24.62 -5.31 18.27
N PRO A 280 25.18 -4.14 18.62
CA PRO A 280 24.86 -3.45 19.87
C PRO A 280 23.36 -3.16 19.99
N LEU A 281 22.84 -3.26 21.22
CA LEU A 281 21.43 -2.98 21.53
C LEU A 281 21.05 -1.59 21.03
N SER A 282 20.20 -1.53 20.01
CA SER A 282 19.76 -0.29 19.37
C SER A 282 18.25 -0.12 19.51
N TRP A 283 17.78 1.12 19.51
CA TRP A 283 16.36 1.45 19.55
C TRP A 283 15.90 1.93 18.18
N LYS A 284 14.77 1.42 17.70
CA LYS A 284 14.20 1.76 16.40
C LYS A 284 12.79 2.31 16.56
N LYS A 285 12.53 3.51 16.01
CA LYS A 285 11.18 4.09 15.87
C LYS A 285 10.41 3.29 14.83
N ARG A 286 9.20 2.84 15.16
CA ARG A 286 8.32 2.08 14.26
C ARG A 286 6.88 2.51 14.46
N TRP A 287 6.08 2.52 13.40
CA TRP A 287 4.66 2.78 13.50
C TRP A 287 3.99 1.50 13.95
N PHE A 288 3.42 1.48 15.14
CA PHE A 288 2.75 0.31 15.69
C PHE A 288 1.26 0.38 15.46
N VAL A 289 0.66 -0.76 15.14
CA VAL A 289 -0.80 -0.92 15.03
C VAL A 289 -1.20 -2.16 15.83
N LEU A 290 -2.07 -1.98 16.80
CA LEU A 290 -2.74 -3.03 17.57
C LEU A 290 -4.06 -3.33 16.89
N SER A 291 -4.21 -4.53 16.34
CA SER A 291 -5.45 -4.98 15.71
C SER A 291 -5.68 -6.45 16.02
N GLU A 292 -6.91 -6.79 16.34
CA GLU A 292 -7.28 -8.12 16.84
C GLU A 292 -6.36 -8.52 18.01
N ASN A 293 -5.65 -9.65 17.94
CA ASN A 293 -4.72 -10.12 18.98
C ASN A 293 -3.23 -9.99 18.59
N CYS A 294 -2.94 -9.05 17.68
CA CYS A 294 -1.60 -8.87 17.13
C CYS A 294 -1.15 -7.42 17.23
N LEU A 295 0.14 -7.24 17.48
CA LEU A 295 0.82 -5.96 17.46
C LEU A 295 1.75 -5.93 16.24
N TYR A 296 1.33 -5.18 15.22
CA TYR A 296 2.05 -4.97 13.98
C TYR A 296 2.97 -3.76 14.11
N TYR A 297 4.10 -3.78 13.41
CA TYR A 297 4.95 -2.59 13.31
C TYR A 297 5.53 -2.39 11.91
N PHE A 298 5.61 -1.13 11.49
CA PHE A 298 6.00 -0.68 10.16
C PHE A 298 7.21 0.26 10.23
N ASP A 299 7.97 0.36 9.14
CA ASP A 299 9.04 1.36 9.03
C ASP A 299 8.41 2.75 8.83
N GLN A 300 7.34 2.85 8.03
CA GLN A 300 6.55 4.05 7.74
C GLN A 300 5.03 3.76 7.74
N MET A 301 4.20 4.79 7.89
CA MET A 301 2.72 4.63 7.84
C MET A 301 2.18 4.26 6.47
N THR A 302 2.93 4.61 5.42
CA THR A 302 2.58 4.34 4.02
C THR A 302 2.98 2.94 3.57
N ASP A 303 3.64 2.16 4.45
CA ASP A 303 4.10 0.82 4.12
C ASP A 303 2.92 -0.11 3.86
N LYS A 304 3.01 -0.87 2.76
CA LYS A 304 1.96 -1.81 2.35
C LYS A 304 2.07 -3.18 3.03
N GLU A 305 3.16 -3.43 3.76
CA GLU A 305 3.44 -4.69 4.46
C GLU A 305 4.11 -4.40 5.81
N PRO A 306 3.78 -5.12 6.90
CA PRO A 306 4.40 -4.92 8.19
C PRO A 306 5.87 -5.34 8.20
N LYS A 307 6.71 -4.54 8.87
CA LYS A 307 8.11 -4.91 9.14
C LYS A 307 8.20 -6.08 10.11
N GLY A 308 7.21 -6.22 11.00
CA GLY A 308 7.02 -7.43 11.77
C GLY A 308 5.71 -7.46 12.54
N ILE A 309 5.42 -8.64 13.08
CA ILE A 309 4.15 -8.98 13.73
C ILE A 309 4.48 -9.68 15.05
N ILE A 310 3.88 -9.22 16.15
CA ILE A 310 4.01 -9.80 17.48
C ILE A 310 2.64 -10.33 17.90
N THR A 311 2.51 -11.64 18.08
CA THR A 311 1.27 -12.23 18.56
C THR A 311 1.14 -12.04 20.06
N LEU A 312 -0.01 -11.54 20.52
CA LEU A 312 -0.26 -11.24 21.94
C LEU A 312 -0.89 -12.43 22.69
N ALA A 313 -0.73 -13.65 22.19
CA ALA A 313 -1.17 -14.86 22.87
C ALA A 313 -0.09 -15.31 23.87
N ASN A 314 -0.50 -15.60 25.11
CA ASN A 314 0.38 -16.06 26.20
C ASN A 314 1.55 -15.10 26.52
N VAL A 315 1.31 -13.80 26.41
CA VAL A 315 2.28 -12.77 26.82
C VAL A 315 1.78 -12.07 28.07
N GLY A 316 2.67 -11.40 28.78
CA GLY A 316 2.37 -10.48 29.87
C GLY A 316 2.84 -9.09 29.47
N ILE A 317 2.23 -8.06 30.05
CA ILE A 317 2.66 -6.66 29.86
C ILE A 317 2.94 -6.02 31.22
N ARG A 318 4.07 -5.30 31.33
CA ARG A 318 4.42 -4.56 32.55
C ARG A 318 5.08 -3.23 32.22
N LYS A 319 4.84 -2.24 33.07
CA LYS A 319 5.65 -1.01 33.08
C LYS A 319 7.08 -1.36 33.56
N VAL A 320 8.07 -0.69 32.98
CA VAL A 320 9.47 -0.80 33.39
C VAL A 320 10.02 0.58 33.67
N ASP A 321 10.51 0.78 34.88
CA ASP A 321 11.26 1.98 35.25
C ASP A 321 12.75 1.71 34.99
N ALA A 322 13.38 2.55 34.17
CA ALA A 322 14.83 2.49 33.97
C ALA A 322 15.48 3.88 34.14
N PRO A 323 16.73 3.95 34.59
CA PRO A 323 17.41 5.22 34.84
C PRO A 323 17.67 6.05 33.58
N THR A 324 17.85 5.38 32.43
CA THR A 324 18.34 5.99 31.19
C THR A 324 17.25 6.31 30.18
N ARG A 325 16.03 5.77 30.35
CA ARG A 325 14.90 6.03 29.45
C ARG A 325 13.59 5.87 30.22
N GLN A 326 12.74 6.90 30.19
CA GLN A 326 11.44 6.91 30.84
C GLN A 326 10.35 6.35 29.90
N HIS A 327 9.14 6.16 30.42
CA HIS A 327 7.95 5.76 29.66
C HIS A 327 8.07 4.39 28.95
N MET A 328 8.75 3.45 29.59
CA MET A 328 8.97 2.12 29.05
C MET A 328 8.01 1.06 29.58
N PHE A 329 7.75 0.09 28.72
CA PHE A 329 7.02 -1.12 29.06
C PHE A 329 7.60 -2.33 28.34
N GLU A 330 7.35 -3.50 28.91
CA GLU A 330 7.79 -4.79 28.39
C GLU A 330 6.60 -5.66 28.04
N ILE A 331 6.65 -6.29 26.87
CA ILE A 331 5.84 -7.46 26.53
C ILE A 331 6.74 -8.67 26.72
N TYR A 332 6.38 -9.57 27.63
CA TYR A 332 7.20 -10.74 27.99
C TYR A 332 6.41 -12.04 27.83
N SER A 333 7.08 -13.15 27.57
CA SER A 333 6.43 -14.46 27.49
C SER A 333 5.92 -14.91 28.87
N LEU A 334 4.68 -15.43 28.96
CA LEU A 334 4.15 -16.08 30.18
C LEU A 334 4.51 -17.57 30.27
N SER A 335 4.87 -18.20 29.15
CA SER A 335 5.46 -19.53 29.12
C SER A 335 7.00 -19.41 29.09
N ASP A 336 7.72 -20.45 29.54
CA ASP A 336 9.20 -20.53 29.57
C ASP A 336 9.87 -20.53 28.16
N GLY A 337 9.21 -19.95 27.15
CA GLY A 337 9.63 -19.92 25.75
C GLY A 337 9.75 -18.52 25.14
N GLN A 338 9.84 -18.48 23.80
CA GLN A 338 9.91 -17.24 23.01
C GLN A 338 8.51 -16.74 22.64
N ILE A 339 8.36 -15.42 22.53
CA ILE A 339 7.13 -14.79 22.03
C ILE A 339 7.02 -15.11 20.55
N LYS A 340 5.86 -15.65 20.14
CA LYS A 340 5.56 -15.91 18.73
C LYS A 340 5.52 -14.59 17.95
N ALA A 341 6.50 -14.40 17.08
CA ALA A 341 6.63 -13.20 16.29
C ALA A 341 7.34 -13.50 14.97
N CYS A 342 7.12 -12.67 13.95
CA CYS A 342 7.89 -12.69 12.71
C CYS A 342 8.33 -11.27 12.32
N LYS A 343 9.38 -11.18 11.50
CA LYS A 343 9.88 -9.92 10.96
C LYS A 343 10.46 -10.11 9.57
N THR A 344 10.51 -9.03 8.79
CA THR A 344 11.10 -9.02 7.45
C THR A 344 12.51 -8.44 7.52
N GLU A 345 13.52 -9.22 7.09
CA GLU A 345 14.92 -8.76 7.01
C GLU A 345 15.13 -7.75 5.86
N GLN A 346 16.35 -7.22 5.69
CA GLN A 346 16.64 -6.22 4.66
C GLN A 346 16.55 -6.78 3.23
N ASP A 347 16.73 -8.08 3.08
CA ASP A 347 16.60 -8.84 1.83
C ASP A 347 15.15 -9.22 1.49
N GLY A 348 14.18 -8.81 2.33
CA GLY A 348 12.76 -9.14 2.15
C GLY A 348 12.35 -10.52 2.68
N ARG A 349 13.27 -11.29 3.27
CA ARG A 349 12.96 -12.61 3.82
C ARG A 349 12.21 -12.50 5.15
N LEU A 350 11.14 -13.29 5.30
CA LEU A 350 10.43 -13.44 6.56
C LEU A 350 11.21 -14.38 7.50
N VAL A 351 11.50 -13.92 8.72
CA VAL A 351 12.19 -14.69 9.75
C VAL A 351 11.43 -14.66 11.07
N GLU A 352 11.55 -15.73 11.85
CA GLU A 352 10.94 -15.83 13.18
C GLU A 352 11.67 -14.90 14.18
N GLY A 353 10.88 -14.18 14.99
CA GLY A 353 11.38 -13.27 16.01
C GLY A 353 11.84 -14.04 17.25
N ARG A 354 13.13 -13.94 17.59
CA ARG A 354 13.73 -14.64 18.75
C ARG A 354 13.72 -13.79 20.03
N HIS A 355 12.55 -13.26 20.40
CA HIS A 355 12.41 -12.40 21.58
C HIS A 355 11.65 -13.14 22.69
N SER A 356 12.26 -13.29 23.88
CA SER A 356 11.52 -13.61 25.10
C SER A 356 10.90 -12.36 25.73
N ILE A 357 11.44 -11.18 25.41
CA ILE A 357 10.99 -9.87 25.87
C ILE A 357 11.10 -8.86 24.71
N TYR A 358 10.04 -8.09 24.50
CA TYR A 358 10.06 -6.86 23.71
C TYR A 358 10.05 -5.66 24.65
N ARG A 359 11.14 -4.89 24.68
CA ARG A 359 11.20 -3.59 25.34
C ARG A 359 10.72 -2.50 24.40
N ILE A 360 9.75 -1.73 24.85
CA ILE A 360 9.10 -0.66 24.09
C ILE A 360 9.12 0.61 24.93
N CYS A 361 9.40 1.74 24.28
CA CYS A 361 9.43 3.07 24.87
C CYS A 361 8.42 3.94 24.13
N ALA A 362 7.47 4.52 24.87
CA ALA A 362 6.53 5.51 24.36
C ALA A 362 7.13 6.93 24.43
N VAL A 363 6.45 7.88 23.80
CA VAL A 363 6.88 9.28 23.78
C VAL A 363 6.64 10.01 25.10
N ASN A 364 5.63 9.61 25.88
CA ASN A 364 5.33 10.18 27.19
C ASN A 364 4.54 9.20 28.07
N ASP A 365 4.31 9.59 29.33
CA ASP A 365 3.67 8.74 30.33
C ASP A 365 2.21 8.41 30.02
N GLU A 366 1.47 9.36 29.43
CA GLU A 366 0.09 9.15 29.00
C GLU A 366 0.02 8.15 27.86
N ASP A 367 0.89 8.30 26.84
CA ASP A 367 0.94 7.41 25.70
C ASP A 367 1.35 5.99 26.12
N MET A 368 2.35 5.85 26.99
CA MET A 368 2.72 4.56 27.59
C MET A 368 1.53 3.89 28.28
N ARG A 369 0.87 4.58 29.23
CA ARG A 369 -0.26 4.00 29.98
C ARG A 369 -1.39 3.59 29.03
N SER A 370 -1.64 4.42 28.03
CA SER A 370 -2.69 4.21 27.07
C SER A 370 -2.36 3.00 26.16
N TRP A 371 -1.10 2.79 25.77
CA TRP A 371 -0.65 1.57 25.08
C TRP A 371 -0.78 0.32 25.94
N ILE A 372 -0.33 0.38 27.19
CA ILE A 372 -0.47 -0.73 28.16
C ILE A 372 -1.93 -1.11 28.32
N ASN A 373 -2.82 -0.12 28.47
CA ASN A 373 -4.25 -0.35 28.62
C ASN A 373 -4.89 -0.98 27.38
N ALA A 374 -4.52 -0.52 26.18
CA ALA A 374 -5.06 -1.08 24.94
C ALA A 374 -4.62 -2.54 24.76
N ILE A 375 -3.32 -2.82 24.90
CA ILE A 375 -2.78 -4.19 24.81
C ILE A 375 -3.41 -5.10 25.88
N SER A 376 -3.57 -4.59 27.10
CA SER A 376 -4.19 -5.33 28.21
C SER A 376 -5.64 -5.75 27.91
N ARG A 377 -6.43 -4.91 27.25
CA ARG A 377 -7.84 -5.23 26.91
C ARG A 377 -7.93 -6.39 25.92
N VAL A 378 -7.04 -6.40 24.94
CA VAL A 378 -6.95 -7.43 23.90
C VAL A 378 -6.54 -8.80 24.46
N MET A 379 -5.66 -8.81 25.47
CA MET A 379 -5.15 -10.04 26.09
C MET A 379 -6.20 -10.81 26.92
N GLY A 380 -7.28 -10.13 27.33
CA GLY A 380 -8.38 -10.70 28.11
C GLY A 380 -8.07 -10.92 29.61
N PRO A 381 -9.11 -11.20 30.44
CA PRO A 381 -9.01 -11.14 31.90
C PRO A 381 -8.11 -12.20 32.57
N GLN A 382 -7.65 -13.24 31.84
CA GLN A 382 -6.88 -14.35 32.43
C GLN A 382 -5.35 -14.15 32.46
N GLN A 383 -4.81 -13.04 31.94
CA GLN A 383 -3.35 -12.81 31.88
C GLN A 383 -2.87 -11.70 32.85
N HIS A 384 -3.73 -11.23 33.75
CA HIS A 384 -3.47 -10.07 34.62
C HIS A 384 -2.77 -10.35 35.94
N THR A 385 -2.41 -11.59 36.26
CA THR A 385 -1.86 -11.91 37.58
C THR A 385 -0.55 -12.67 37.46
N LEU A 386 0.55 -11.99 37.80
CA LEU A 386 1.44 -12.36 38.92
C LEU A 386 2.58 -11.33 39.03
N THR A 387 2.36 -10.29 39.83
CA THR A 387 3.46 -9.53 40.44
C THR A 387 3.81 -10.16 41.79
N ARG A 388 4.98 -10.78 41.90
CA ARG A 388 5.87 -10.58 43.05
C ARG A 388 7.33 -10.88 42.65
N PRO A 389 8.31 -10.03 42.98
CA PRO A 389 9.71 -10.38 42.81
C PRO A 389 10.06 -11.47 43.82
N LYS A 390 10.73 -12.55 43.40
CA LYS A 390 11.53 -13.34 44.34
C LYS A 390 12.76 -12.50 44.68
N SER A 391 12.75 -11.86 45.85
CA SER A 391 14.00 -11.57 46.53
C SER A 391 14.64 -12.92 46.89
N THR A 392 15.87 -13.13 46.49
CA THR A 392 16.72 -14.12 47.14
C THR A 392 17.99 -13.42 47.56
N HIS A 393 18.10 -13.29 48.88
CA HIS A 393 19.36 -13.32 49.62
C HIS A 393 20.27 -14.45 49.17
#